data_AF-A0A651H3C4-F1
#
_entry.id   AF-A0A651H3C4-F1
#
_cell.length_a   1.000
_cell.length_b   1.000
_cell.length_c   1.000
_cell.angle_alpha   90.00
_cell.angle_beta   90.00
_cell.angle_gamma   90.00
#
_symmetry.space_group_name_H-M   'P 1'
#
loop_
_entity.id
_entity.type
_entity.pdbx_description
1 polymer ?
#
loop_
_entity_poly.entity_id
_entity_poly.type
_entity_poly.pdbx_seq_one_letter_code
_entity_poly.pdbx_strand_id
1 'polypeptide(L)'
;MVTFEQVLQRVFSDASWFVKTLIGGLLLLIPVVQLFALGYIYRQTDRVRKGESVELADWEDPGGLFVDGARFLLILALFFLLPLFLAWLLTLPLFLLGPLSWLPIIPVLFLGAPATAGMLVAYQEERDFRVLLEVGRTWRQLNRTFRFWFLPNLAFIGFVALGLPLLPFALFIGGVVIFPFFALSIRHVEMVERSTLIA
;
A
#
# COMPACT_ATOMS: atom_id res chain seq x y z
N MET A 1 -18.28 8.97 -3.22
CA MET A 1 -17.09 8.11 -3.02
C MET A 1 -16.09 8.43 -4.13
N VAL A 2 -14.79 8.54 -3.82
CA VAL A 2 -13.77 8.68 -4.87
C VAL A 2 -13.59 7.32 -5.55
N THR A 3 -13.77 7.26 -6.86
CA THR A 3 -13.61 6.00 -7.62
C THR A 3 -12.13 5.72 -7.88
N PHE A 4 -11.78 4.45 -8.12
CA PHE A 4 -10.42 4.07 -8.50
C PHE A 4 -9.95 4.80 -9.76
N GLU A 5 -10.85 4.96 -10.73
CA GLU A 5 -10.62 5.74 -11.96
C GLU A 5 -10.26 7.20 -11.66
N GLN A 6 -10.95 7.85 -10.72
CA GLN A 6 -10.63 9.23 -10.34
C GLN A 6 -9.25 9.35 -9.68
N VAL A 7 -8.82 8.35 -8.92
CA VAL A 7 -7.45 8.34 -8.35
C VAL A 7 -6.42 8.19 -9.46
N LEU A 8 -6.62 7.25 -10.39
CA LEU A 8 -5.75 7.08 -11.56
C LEU A 8 -5.67 8.36 -12.39
N GLN A 9 -6.81 8.94 -12.76
CA GLN A 9 -6.86 10.17 -13.54
C GLN A 9 -6.08 11.30 -12.86
N ARG A 10 -6.24 11.49 -11.54
CA ARG A 10 -5.54 12.54 -10.81
C ARG A 10 -4.03 12.31 -10.73
N VAL A 11 -3.59 11.08 -10.52
CA VAL A 11 -2.15 10.73 -10.49
C VAL A 11 -1.51 10.96 -11.86
N PHE A 12 -2.18 10.56 -12.94
CA PHE A 12 -1.65 10.68 -14.31
C PHE A 12 -1.93 12.03 -14.98
N SER A 13 -2.73 12.92 -14.37
CA SER A 13 -2.93 14.29 -14.87
C SER A 13 -1.83 15.27 -14.42
N ASP A 14 -0.99 14.91 -13.45
CA ASP A 14 0.15 15.74 -13.04
C ASP A 14 1.16 15.81 -14.20
N ALA A 15 1.48 17.00 -14.70
CA ALA A 15 2.41 17.18 -15.84
C ALA A 15 3.79 16.52 -15.62
N SER A 16 4.19 16.35 -14.36
CA SER A 16 5.46 15.76 -13.93
C SER A 16 5.35 14.30 -13.49
N TRP A 17 4.18 13.64 -13.66
CA TRP A 17 3.92 12.27 -13.19
C TRP A 17 4.99 11.28 -13.65
N PHE A 18 5.43 11.41 -14.91
CA PHE A 18 6.40 10.50 -15.51
C PHE A 18 7.78 10.67 -14.85
N VAL A 19 8.22 11.90 -14.64
CA VAL A 19 9.52 12.20 -13.99
C VAL A 19 9.49 11.76 -12.53
N LYS A 20 8.42 12.06 -11.80
CA LYS A 20 8.25 11.63 -10.40
C LYS A 20 8.26 10.10 -10.28
N THR A 21 7.59 9.42 -11.20
CA THR A 21 7.57 7.96 -11.28
C THR A 21 8.94 7.36 -11.60
N LEU A 22 9.66 7.96 -12.55
CA LEU A 22 11.00 7.52 -12.95
C LEU A 22 11.97 7.63 -11.76
N ILE A 23 11.95 8.76 -11.04
CA ILE A 23 12.75 8.96 -9.84
C ILE A 23 12.37 7.92 -8.78
N GLY A 24 11.08 7.74 -8.50
CA GLY A 24 10.62 6.77 -7.49
C GLY A 24 11.03 5.33 -7.79
N GLY A 25 10.87 4.89 -9.04
CA GLY A 25 11.32 3.56 -9.47
C GLY A 25 12.83 3.37 -9.39
N LEU A 26 13.62 4.39 -9.75
CA LEU A 26 15.09 4.36 -9.60
C LEU A 26 15.52 4.31 -8.13
N LEU A 27 14.86 5.06 -7.25
CA LEU A 27 15.14 5.03 -5.81
C LEU A 27 14.83 3.65 -5.21
N LEU A 28 13.75 2.98 -5.66
CA LEU A 28 13.40 1.64 -5.20
C LEU A 28 14.42 0.55 -5.59
N LEU A 29 15.24 0.77 -6.62
CA LEU A 29 16.29 -0.19 -7.03
C LEU A 29 17.45 -0.28 -6.02
N ILE A 30 17.74 0.83 -5.34
CA ILE A 30 18.95 0.95 -4.53
C ILE A 30 18.58 0.69 -3.06
N PRO A 31 19.16 -0.34 -2.42
CA PRO A 31 18.97 -0.57 -0.98
C PRO A 31 19.38 0.65 -0.14
N VAL A 32 18.74 0.83 1.01
CA VAL A 32 18.73 2.04 1.85
C VAL A 32 18.08 3.27 1.19
N VAL A 33 18.35 3.53 -0.08
CA VAL A 33 17.78 4.66 -0.84
C VAL A 33 16.30 4.42 -1.19
N GLN A 34 15.84 3.18 -1.22
CA GLN A 34 14.42 2.86 -1.40
C GLN A 34 13.52 3.49 -0.32
N LEU A 35 14.09 3.83 0.84
CA LEU A 35 13.38 4.56 1.89
C LEU A 35 12.82 5.90 1.41
N PHE A 36 13.49 6.63 0.51
CA PHE A 36 12.95 7.90 0.00
C PHE A 36 11.67 7.68 -0.81
N ALA A 37 11.63 6.66 -1.66
CA ALA A 37 10.44 6.32 -2.44
C ALA A 37 9.31 5.75 -1.56
N LEU A 38 9.64 4.97 -0.53
CA LEU A 38 8.65 4.52 0.45
C LEU A 38 8.09 5.71 1.26
N GLY A 39 8.94 6.65 1.67
CA GLY A 39 8.52 7.86 2.38
C GLY A 39 7.61 8.74 1.52
N TYR A 40 7.86 8.77 0.23
CA TYR A 40 6.99 9.44 -0.73
C TYR A 40 5.59 8.83 -0.74
N ILE A 41 5.47 7.49 -0.87
CA ILE A 41 4.19 6.78 -0.82
C ILE A 41 3.49 7.00 0.52
N TYR A 42 4.25 6.98 1.63
CA TYR A 42 3.74 7.25 2.97
C TYR A 42 3.07 8.63 3.05
N ARG A 43 3.78 9.69 2.62
CA ARG A 43 3.27 11.06 2.66
C ARG A 43 2.09 11.24 1.73
N GLN A 44 2.17 10.72 0.50
CA GLN A 44 1.07 10.79 -0.44
C GLN A 44 -0.21 10.17 0.15
N THR A 45 -0.07 9.03 0.82
CA THR A 45 -1.19 8.36 1.49
C THR A 45 -1.76 9.21 2.63
N ASP A 46 -0.91 9.82 3.46
CA ASP A 46 -1.37 10.67 4.59
C ASP A 46 -2.09 11.94 4.10
N ARG A 47 -1.56 12.59 3.05
CA ARG A 47 -2.16 13.80 2.45
C ARG A 47 -3.56 13.50 1.89
N VAL A 48 -3.65 12.46 1.07
CA VAL A 48 -4.93 12.03 0.49
C VAL A 48 -5.92 11.62 1.57
N ARG A 49 -5.47 10.90 2.61
CA ARG A 49 -6.31 10.54 3.76
C ARG A 49 -6.86 11.77 4.46
N LYS A 50 -6.04 12.81 4.68
CA LYS A 50 -6.44 14.09 5.28
C LYS A 50 -7.39 14.91 4.39
N GLY A 51 -7.58 14.52 3.13
CA GLY A 51 -8.44 15.23 2.17
C GLY A 51 -7.72 16.36 1.45
N GLU A 52 -6.38 16.36 1.47
CA GLU A 52 -5.56 17.23 0.63
C GLU A 52 -5.60 16.76 -0.84
N SER A 53 -4.83 17.40 -1.71
CA SER A 53 -4.77 17.05 -3.14
C SER A 53 -4.30 15.60 -3.35
N VAL A 54 -4.89 14.97 -4.37
CA VAL A 54 -4.49 13.62 -4.83
C VAL A 54 -3.38 13.68 -5.88
N GLU A 55 -3.01 14.89 -6.30
CA GLU A 55 -1.85 15.15 -7.15
C GLU A 55 -0.57 14.67 -6.47
N LEU A 56 0.39 14.23 -7.27
CA LEU A 56 1.64 13.68 -6.77
C LEU A 56 2.44 14.75 -6.03
N ALA A 57 2.85 14.47 -4.80
CA ALA A 57 3.72 15.37 -4.03
C ALA A 57 5.07 15.65 -4.73
N ASP A 58 5.78 16.68 -4.31
CA ASP A 58 7.14 16.94 -4.76
C ASP A 58 8.17 16.20 -3.89
N TRP A 59 9.36 15.96 -4.44
CA TRP A 59 10.47 15.24 -3.77
C TRP A 59 11.23 16.14 -2.77
N GLU A 60 10.49 16.92 -1.98
CA GLU A 60 11.04 17.85 -1.01
C GLU A 60 11.28 17.19 0.35
N ASP A 61 12.13 17.82 1.18
CA ASP A 61 12.48 17.35 2.53
C ASP A 61 12.95 15.88 2.55
N PRO A 62 14.16 15.61 2.00
CA PRO A 62 14.71 14.26 1.96
C PRO A 62 14.89 13.65 3.36
N GLY A 63 15.24 14.46 4.36
CA GLY A 63 15.39 14.00 5.74
C GLY A 63 14.09 13.41 6.29
N GLY A 64 12.98 14.11 6.12
CA GLY A 64 11.68 13.59 6.54
C GLY A 64 11.18 12.43 5.66
N LEU A 65 11.44 12.44 4.34
CA LEU A 65 11.14 11.30 3.46
C LEU A 65 11.84 10.02 3.92
N PHE A 66 13.10 10.11 4.35
CA PHE A 66 13.83 8.96 4.86
C PHE A 66 13.18 8.37 6.12
N VAL A 67 12.78 9.22 7.07
CA VAL A 67 12.15 8.78 8.32
C VAL A 67 10.75 8.20 8.07
N ASP A 68 9.95 8.85 7.23
CA ASP A 68 8.64 8.35 6.83
C ASP A 68 8.75 7.04 6.04
N GLY A 69 9.80 6.91 5.23
CA GLY A 69 10.16 5.70 4.53
C GLY A 69 10.53 4.56 5.46
N ALA A 70 11.31 4.82 6.51
CA ALA A 70 11.67 3.82 7.51
C ALA A 70 10.44 3.32 8.28
N ARG A 71 9.53 4.23 8.64
CA ARG A 71 8.23 3.88 9.25
C ARG A 71 7.41 2.99 8.31
N PHE A 72 7.30 3.38 7.04
CA PHE A 72 6.55 2.59 6.08
C PHE A 72 7.20 1.23 5.81
N LEU A 73 8.53 1.18 5.68
CA LEU A 73 9.27 -0.06 5.52
C LEU A 73 9.03 -1.01 6.69
N LEU A 74 9.01 -0.51 7.93
CA LEU A 74 8.70 -1.35 9.10
C LEU A 74 7.29 -1.96 9.01
N ILE A 75 6.28 -1.16 8.64
CA ILE A 75 4.91 -1.65 8.48
C ILE A 75 4.84 -2.66 7.33
N LEU A 76 5.41 -2.33 6.17
CA LEU A 76 5.48 -3.23 5.02
C LEU A 76 6.22 -4.52 5.36
N ALA A 77 7.30 -4.44 6.14
CA ALA A 77 8.06 -5.60 6.57
C ALA A 77 7.23 -6.52 7.45
N LEU A 78 6.49 -5.98 8.42
CA LEU A 78 5.68 -6.76 9.35
C LEU A 78 4.42 -7.36 8.70
N PHE A 79 3.76 -6.63 7.80
CA PHE A 79 2.45 -7.01 7.25
C PHE A 79 2.48 -7.58 5.84
N PHE A 80 3.61 -7.48 5.16
CA PHE A 80 3.78 -8.08 3.83
C PHE A 80 5.02 -8.95 3.73
N LEU A 81 6.23 -8.40 3.97
CA LEU A 81 7.47 -9.15 3.71
C LEU A 81 7.66 -10.34 4.65
N LEU A 82 7.38 -10.18 5.95
CA LEU A 82 7.49 -11.25 6.93
C LEU A 82 6.45 -12.35 6.68
N PRO A 83 5.14 -12.07 6.50
CA PRO A 83 4.17 -13.08 6.08
C PRO A 83 4.56 -13.78 4.76
N LEU A 84 5.12 -13.03 3.80
CA LEU A 84 5.54 -13.59 2.52
C LEU A 84 6.73 -14.53 2.69
N PHE A 85 7.71 -14.15 3.51
CA PHE A 85 8.84 -14.99 3.85
C PHE A 85 8.40 -16.27 4.57
N LEU A 86 7.48 -16.16 5.54
CA LEU A 86 6.91 -17.32 6.23
C LEU A 86 6.13 -18.23 5.28
N ALA A 87 5.29 -17.66 4.42
CA ALA A 87 4.56 -18.42 3.39
C ALA A 87 5.52 -19.11 2.41
N TRP A 88 6.61 -18.45 2.03
CA TRP A 88 7.65 -19.04 1.20
C TRP A 88 8.33 -20.22 1.89
N LEU A 89 8.67 -20.11 3.18
CA LEU A 89 9.22 -21.23 3.97
C LEU A 89 8.27 -22.43 4.02
N LEU A 90 6.96 -22.18 4.09
CA LEU A 90 5.95 -23.24 4.05
C LEU A 90 5.89 -23.96 2.69
N THR A 91 6.42 -23.38 1.61
CA THR A 91 6.47 -24.04 0.30
C THR A 91 7.57 -25.11 0.22
N LEU A 92 8.65 -24.96 1.00
CA LEU A 92 9.80 -25.88 0.99
C LEU A 92 9.43 -27.35 1.26
N PRO A 93 8.68 -27.71 2.34
CA PRO A 93 8.26 -29.09 2.55
C PRO A 93 7.22 -29.58 1.54
N LEU A 94 6.53 -28.65 0.87
CA LEU A 94 5.46 -28.95 -0.11
C LEU A 94 5.98 -29.10 -1.54
N PHE A 95 7.29 -28.95 -1.76
CA PHE A 95 7.94 -29.00 -3.08
C PHE A 95 7.47 -30.19 -3.95
N LEU A 96 7.28 -31.37 -3.34
CA LEU A 96 6.85 -32.59 -4.04
C LEU A 96 5.42 -32.51 -4.60
N LEU A 97 4.60 -31.55 -4.15
CA LEU A 97 3.25 -31.31 -4.63
C LEU A 97 3.22 -30.47 -5.94
N GLY A 98 4.38 -30.13 -6.49
CA GLY A 98 4.49 -29.38 -7.74
C GLY A 98 3.87 -27.97 -7.60
N PRO A 99 2.99 -27.53 -8.53
CA PRO A 99 2.36 -26.20 -8.48
C PRO A 99 1.57 -25.92 -7.20
N LEU A 100 1.06 -26.96 -6.51
CA LEU A 100 0.30 -26.79 -5.26
C LEU A 100 1.17 -26.31 -4.10
N SER A 101 2.50 -26.42 -4.20
CA SER A 101 3.44 -25.86 -3.21
C SER A 101 3.31 -24.34 -3.04
N TRP A 102 2.77 -23.62 -4.04
CA TRP A 102 2.61 -22.16 -4.02
C TRP A 102 1.34 -21.68 -3.32
N LEU A 103 0.42 -22.58 -2.93
CA LEU A 103 -0.84 -22.21 -2.27
C LEU A 103 -0.66 -21.31 -1.03
N PRO A 104 0.36 -21.50 -0.15
CA PRO A 104 0.56 -20.62 1.00
C PRO A 104 0.85 -19.16 0.64
N ILE A 105 1.43 -18.89 -0.54
CA ILE A 105 1.83 -17.52 -0.96
C ILE A 105 0.63 -16.71 -1.45
N ILE A 106 -0.35 -17.36 -2.09
CA ILE A 106 -1.53 -16.71 -2.68
C ILE A 106 -2.26 -15.78 -1.69
N PRO A 107 -2.65 -16.22 -0.47
CA PRO A 107 -3.34 -15.34 0.47
C PRO A 107 -2.49 -14.16 0.92
N VAL A 108 -1.16 -14.31 0.99
CA VAL A 108 -0.26 -13.22 1.36
C VAL A 108 -0.17 -12.18 0.24
N LEU A 109 -0.01 -12.61 -1.00
CA LEU A 109 -0.01 -11.69 -2.15
C LEU A 109 -1.35 -10.95 -2.26
N PHE A 110 -2.45 -11.64 -1.99
CA PHE A 110 -3.78 -11.05 -2.07
C PHE A 110 -4.08 -10.08 -0.92
N LEU A 111 -3.73 -10.42 0.32
CA LEU A 111 -4.08 -9.62 1.50
C LEU A 111 -2.99 -8.63 1.92
N GLY A 112 -1.77 -8.76 1.40
CA GLY A 112 -0.61 -8.00 1.81
C GLY A 112 -0.75 -6.49 1.66
N ALA A 113 -1.08 -6.03 0.45
CA ALA A 113 -1.27 -4.60 0.17
C ALA A 113 -2.40 -3.98 1.01
N PRO A 114 -3.63 -4.54 1.07
CA PRO A 114 -4.70 -3.94 1.85
C PRO A 114 -4.44 -4.02 3.37
N ALA A 115 -3.82 -5.10 3.87
CA ALA A 115 -3.42 -5.20 5.29
C ALA A 115 -2.37 -4.14 5.66
N THR A 116 -1.35 -3.97 4.81
CA THR A 116 -0.32 -2.94 4.97
C THR A 116 -0.93 -1.54 4.94
N ALA A 117 -1.86 -1.27 4.02
CA ALA A 117 -2.53 0.03 3.93
C ALA A 117 -3.41 0.32 5.17
N GLY A 118 -4.13 -0.68 5.67
CA GLY A 118 -4.92 -0.53 6.89
C GLY A 118 -4.06 -0.19 8.11
N MET A 119 -2.93 -0.88 8.26
CA MET A 119 -1.96 -0.60 9.34
C MET A 119 -1.24 0.73 9.16
N LEU A 120 -0.93 1.11 7.92
CA LEU A 120 -0.35 2.41 7.59
C LEU A 120 -1.28 3.54 8.01
N VAL A 121 -2.57 3.44 7.67
CA VAL A 121 -3.58 4.44 8.05
C VAL A 121 -3.72 4.52 9.57
N ALA A 122 -3.83 3.38 10.25
CA ALA A 122 -3.94 3.35 11.71
C ALA A 122 -2.71 3.97 12.40
N TYR A 123 -1.51 3.66 11.90
CA TYR A 123 -0.28 4.28 12.38
C TYR A 123 -0.21 5.79 12.10
N GLN A 124 -0.68 6.24 10.93
CA GLN A 124 -0.70 7.67 10.59
C GLN A 124 -1.64 8.48 11.50
N GLU A 125 -2.69 7.85 12.02
CA GLU A 125 -3.66 8.45 12.94
C GLU A 125 -3.13 8.55 14.37
N GLU A 126 -2.58 7.46 14.89
CA GLU A 126 -2.18 7.39 16.30
C GLU A 126 -0.72 7.79 16.53
N ARG A 127 0.12 7.65 15.50
CA ARG A 127 1.59 7.85 15.57
C ARG A 127 2.28 7.02 16.66
N ASP A 128 1.64 5.93 17.09
CA ASP A 128 2.17 4.94 18.02
C ASP A 128 2.29 3.58 17.32
N PHE A 129 3.43 2.91 17.47
CA PHE A 129 3.66 1.57 16.91
C PHE A 129 2.88 0.47 17.62
N ARG A 130 2.34 0.72 18.81
CA ARG A 130 1.46 -0.23 19.52
C ARG A 130 0.23 -0.61 18.70
N VAL A 131 -0.26 0.30 17.86
CA VAL A 131 -1.40 0.04 16.97
C VAL A 131 -1.13 -1.12 16.00
N LEU A 132 0.14 -1.40 15.67
CA LEU A 132 0.50 -2.53 14.82
C LEU A 132 0.18 -3.88 15.48
N LEU A 133 0.07 -3.93 16.81
CA LEU A 133 -0.33 -5.14 17.53
C LEU A 133 -1.85 -5.36 17.47
N GLU A 134 -2.63 -4.34 17.11
CA GLU A 134 -4.09 -4.40 17.03
C GLU A 134 -4.58 -5.00 15.70
N VAL A 135 -4.04 -6.17 15.33
CA VAL A 135 -4.37 -6.86 14.06
C VAL A 135 -5.89 -7.09 13.91
N GLY A 136 -6.60 -7.28 15.01
CA GLY A 136 -8.06 -7.41 15.02
C GLY A 136 -8.80 -6.16 14.49
N ARG A 137 -8.27 -4.96 14.69
CA ARG A 137 -8.84 -3.72 14.13
C ARG A 137 -8.72 -3.71 12.62
N THR A 138 -7.53 -3.98 12.10
CA THR A 138 -7.27 -4.05 10.66
C THR A 138 -8.09 -5.15 10.00
N TRP A 139 -8.24 -6.31 10.64
CA TRP A 139 -9.09 -7.39 10.12
C TRP A 139 -10.56 -6.96 9.96
N ARG A 140 -11.12 -6.29 10.97
CA ARG A 140 -12.49 -5.73 10.88
C ARG A 140 -12.60 -4.70 9.76
N GLN A 141 -11.62 -3.81 9.66
CA GLN A 141 -11.56 -2.78 8.63
C GLN A 141 -11.47 -3.39 7.22
N LEU A 142 -10.63 -4.41 7.02
CA LEU A 142 -10.51 -5.15 5.76
C LEU A 142 -11.83 -5.81 5.36
N ASN A 143 -12.50 -6.49 6.29
CA ASN A 143 -13.77 -7.12 6.00
C ASN A 143 -14.87 -6.11 5.62
N ARG A 144 -14.91 -4.96 6.31
CA ARG A 144 -15.88 -3.89 6.02
C ARG A 144 -15.62 -3.21 4.68
N THR A 145 -14.35 -3.05 4.33
CA THR A 145 -13.93 -2.41 3.07
C THR A 145 -13.76 -3.39 1.91
N PHE A 146 -14.03 -4.69 2.12
CA PHE A 146 -13.79 -5.77 1.14
C PHE A 146 -14.29 -5.46 -0.26
N ARG A 147 -15.53 -4.97 -0.35
CA ARG A 147 -16.19 -4.65 -1.64
C ARG A 147 -15.47 -3.54 -2.41
N PHE A 148 -14.71 -2.69 -1.74
CA PHE A 148 -14.03 -1.55 -2.33
C PHE A 148 -12.59 -1.86 -2.72
N TRP A 149 -11.89 -2.71 -1.95
CA TRP A 149 -10.48 -3.01 -2.23
C TRP A 149 -10.28 -4.25 -3.12
N PHE A 150 -11.23 -5.19 -3.21
CA PHE A 150 -11.06 -6.45 -3.95
C PHE A 150 -10.59 -6.24 -5.41
N LEU A 151 -11.36 -5.47 -6.20
CA LEU A 151 -11.10 -5.30 -7.64
C LEU A 151 -9.83 -4.46 -7.91
N PRO A 152 -9.62 -3.30 -7.25
CA PRO A 152 -8.38 -2.53 -7.39
C PRO A 152 -7.13 -3.31 -6.98
N ASN A 153 -7.24 -4.16 -5.95
CA ASN A 153 -6.13 -5.00 -5.51
C ASN A 153 -5.76 -6.05 -6.56
N LEU A 154 -6.74 -6.70 -7.20
CA LEU A 154 -6.48 -7.62 -8.31
C LEU A 154 -5.83 -6.91 -9.49
N ALA A 155 -6.30 -5.70 -9.83
CA ALA A 155 -5.68 -4.88 -10.87
C ALA A 155 -4.22 -4.54 -10.52
N PHE A 156 -3.94 -4.18 -9.27
CA PHE A 156 -2.58 -3.92 -8.80
C PHE A 156 -1.68 -5.17 -8.90
N ILE A 157 -2.15 -6.34 -8.45
CA ILE A 157 -1.40 -7.60 -8.56
C ILE A 157 -1.12 -7.92 -10.04
N GLY A 158 -2.13 -7.81 -10.91
CA GLY A 158 -1.97 -8.02 -12.35
C GLY A 158 -0.97 -7.05 -12.97
N PHE A 159 -1.03 -5.77 -12.60
CA PHE A 159 -0.09 -4.75 -13.05
C PHE A 159 1.35 -5.05 -12.61
N VAL A 160 1.57 -5.44 -11.36
CA VAL A 160 2.89 -5.84 -10.85
C VAL A 160 3.41 -7.10 -11.55
N ALA A 161 2.53 -8.07 -11.82
CA ALA A 161 2.89 -9.29 -12.54
C ALA A 161 3.31 -9.02 -13.99
N LEU A 162 2.61 -8.14 -14.70
CA LEU A 162 2.98 -7.70 -16.05
C LEU A 162 4.27 -6.85 -16.04
N GLY A 163 4.47 -6.09 -14.96
CA GLY A 163 5.61 -5.20 -14.76
C GLY A 163 6.86 -5.88 -14.21
N LEU A 164 6.92 -7.20 -14.06
CA LEU A 164 8.07 -7.93 -13.49
C LEU A 164 9.45 -7.53 -14.07
N PRO A 165 9.63 -7.30 -15.39
CA PRO A 165 10.92 -6.85 -15.93
C PRO A 165 11.38 -5.49 -15.39
N LEU A 166 10.44 -4.65 -14.98
CA LEU A 166 10.63 -3.31 -14.44
C LEU A 166 9.98 -3.20 -13.05
N LEU A 167 10.12 -4.26 -12.24
CA LEU A 167 9.42 -4.43 -10.96
C LEU A 167 9.46 -3.18 -10.05
N PRO A 168 10.60 -2.48 -9.85
CA PRO A 168 10.64 -1.29 -9.01
C PRO A 168 9.72 -0.18 -9.51
N PHE A 169 9.63 0.02 -10.83
CA PHE A 169 8.72 1.01 -11.41
C PHE A 169 7.27 0.59 -11.23
N ALA A 170 6.95 -0.67 -11.45
CA ALA A 170 5.60 -1.19 -11.24
C ALA A 170 5.16 -1.08 -9.76
N LEU A 171 6.05 -1.40 -8.83
CA LEU A 171 5.80 -1.25 -7.39
C LEU A 171 5.61 0.22 -7.00
N PHE A 172 6.41 1.13 -7.54
CA PHE A 172 6.26 2.56 -7.24
C PHE A 172 4.93 3.10 -7.79
N ILE A 173 4.67 2.92 -9.08
CA ILE A 173 3.45 3.39 -9.76
C ILE A 173 2.21 2.82 -9.08
N GLY A 174 2.18 1.50 -8.89
CA GLY A 174 1.04 0.87 -8.27
C GLY A 174 0.91 1.28 -6.80
N GLY A 175 2.03 1.46 -6.09
CA GLY A 175 2.07 1.94 -4.70
C GLY A 175 1.46 3.33 -4.50
N VAL A 176 1.86 4.31 -5.32
CA VAL A 176 1.33 5.69 -5.24
C VAL A 176 -0.16 5.79 -5.60
N VAL A 177 -0.72 4.76 -6.25
CA VAL A 177 -2.16 4.68 -6.54
C VAL A 177 -2.90 3.89 -5.47
N ILE A 178 -2.42 2.69 -5.13
CA ILE A 178 -3.17 1.70 -4.35
C ILE A 178 -3.28 2.10 -2.87
N PHE A 179 -2.20 2.62 -2.27
CA PHE A 179 -2.19 3.00 -0.85
C PHE A 179 -3.11 4.20 -0.58
N PRO A 180 -3.05 5.31 -1.36
CA PRO A 180 -4.01 6.40 -1.22
C PRO A 180 -5.45 5.97 -1.49
N PHE A 181 -5.69 5.11 -2.48
CA PHE A 181 -7.03 4.61 -2.77
C PHE A 181 -7.63 3.81 -1.60
N PHE A 182 -6.83 2.93 -0.97
CA PHE A 182 -7.26 2.21 0.22
C PHE A 182 -7.53 3.15 1.38
N ALA A 183 -6.67 4.15 1.61
CA ALA A 183 -6.88 5.15 2.66
C ALA A 183 -8.21 5.92 2.48
N LEU A 184 -8.57 6.29 1.25
CA LEU A 184 -9.87 6.90 0.95
C LEU A 184 -11.04 5.94 1.19
N SER A 185 -10.88 4.68 0.83
CA SER A 185 -11.92 3.65 1.02
C SER A 185 -12.21 3.42 2.51
N ILE A 186 -11.17 3.37 3.32
CA ILE A 186 -11.26 3.24 4.79
C ILE A 186 -11.99 4.45 5.37
N ARG A 187 -11.52 5.66 5.06
CA ARG A 187 -12.14 6.91 5.53
C ARG A 187 -13.60 7.02 5.12
N HIS A 188 -13.95 6.58 3.91
CA HIS A 188 -15.33 6.62 3.44
C HIS A 188 -16.26 5.75 4.30
N VAL A 189 -15.85 4.52 4.62
CA VAL A 189 -16.63 3.61 5.47
C VAL A 189 -16.78 4.18 6.88
N GLU A 190 -15.71 4.72 7.46
CA GLU A 190 -15.75 5.35 8.79
C GLU A 190 -16.69 6.56 8.86
N MET A 191 -16.72 7.40 7.80
CA MET A 191 -17.63 8.54 7.72
C MET A 191 -19.10 8.10 7.64
N VAL A 192 -19.40 7.06 6.86
CA VAL A 192 -20.75 6.50 6.75
C VAL A 192 -21.23 5.96 8.09
N GLU A 193 -20.39 5.21 8.81
CA GLU A 193 -20.73 4.68 10.13
C GLU A 193 -21.01 5.79 11.16
N ARG A 194 -20.17 6.84 11.18
CA ARG A 194 -20.41 7.99 12.08
C ARG A 194 -21.74 8.68 11.78
N SER A 195 -22.12 8.81 10.50
CA SER A 195 -23.40 9.44 10.14
C SER A 195 -24.62 8.60 10.54
N THR A 196 -24.51 7.26 10.51
CA THR A 196 -25.59 6.36 10.93
C THR A 196 -25.75 6.25 12.44
N LEU A 197 -24.73 6.59 13.22
CA LEU A 197 -24.80 6.58 14.70
C LEU A 197 -25.39 7.88 15.29
N ILE A 198 -25.49 8.93 14.48
CA ILE A 198 -25.99 10.26 14.88
C ILE A 198 -27.45 10.46 14.40
N ALA A 199 -27.96 9.59 13.54
CA ALA A 199 -29.34 9.57 13.04
C ALA A 199 -30.23 8.64 13.88
#